data_AF-A0A1H8YP71-F1
#
_entry.id   AF-A0A1H8YP71-F1
#
_cell.length_a   1.000
_cell.length_b   1.000
_cell.length_c   1.000
_cell.angle_alpha   90.00
_cell.angle_beta   90.00
_cell.angle_gamma   90.00
#
_symmetry.space_group_name_H-M   'P 1'
#
loop_
_entity.id
_entity.type
_entity.pdbx_description
1 polymer ?
#
loop_
_entity_poly.entity_id
_entity_poly.type
_entity_poly.pdbx_seq_one_letter_code
_entity_poly.pdbx_strand_id
1 'polypeptide(L)'
;MSKDPRHDSENDDVDGSADPGGTEQNPSTENDPEDEEPLPLLAPELLPEVVTELASTSEQHERQLGKLDATVSALDGTVTEQSDVLEQLTTTFAAFEEGLIEKVNQAKPSRWAWGWLTQDEARALWGETRWFVDWFIGRYPLTSAVSIPPCWYRHTVAVDELSDVYAAWREAYCGTSRPTTAMIAWRDRWLWPAITRLAAHANWRECKENRQHVEPSARQDLTDPDFEQFVDDDIAKRPEVRTKDMPWPIKTDSPAGRTA
;
A
#
# COMPACT_ATOMS: atom_id res chain seq x y z
N MET A 1 43.79 24.52 20.28
CA MET A 1 43.14 25.39 21.29
C MET A 1 41.66 25.04 21.25
N SER A 2 41.20 24.20 22.20
CA SER A 2 40.52 24.66 23.44
C SER A 2 39.22 25.40 23.09
N LYS A 3 38.03 24.99 23.53
CA LYS A 3 37.68 24.29 24.78
C LYS A 3 36.23 23.80 24.69
N ASP A 4 36.02 22.54 25.03
CA ASP A 4 34.88 22.05 25.84
C ASP A 4 35.02 22.62 27.29
N PRO A 5 34.19 22.27 28.30
CA PRO A 5 32.73 22.10 28.44
C PRO A 5 32.24 22.89 29.71
N ARG A 6 30.96 22.77 30.10
CA ARG A 6 30.36 22.93 31.47
C ARG A 6 28.84 22.91 31.31
N HIS A 7 28.05 21.92 31.76
CA HIS A 7 27.89 21.29 33.07
C HIS A 7 27.45 22.28 34.17
N ASP A 8 26.19 22.13 34.59
CA ASP A 8 25.65 22.09 35.98
C ASP A 8 24.10 21.93 35.81
N SER A 9 23.41 20.85 36.19
CA SER A 9 23.26 20.16 37.50
C SER A 9 22.40 20.95 38.49
N GLU A 10 21.09 20.67 38.52
CA GLU A 10 20.18 20.82 39.68
C GLU A 10 18.87 20.09 39.30
N ASN A 11 18.68 18.84 39.71
CA ASN A 11 17.98 18.40 40.93
C ASN A 11 16.61 19.06 41.09
N ASP A 12 15.55 18.30 40.81
CA ASP A 12 14.39 18.28 41.69
C ASP A 12 13.88 16.85 41.79
N ASP A 13 13.87 16.41 43.04
CA ASP A 13 13.54 15.11 43.56
C ASP A 13 12.04 14.82 43.43
N VAL A 14 11.70 13.61 42.98
CA VAL A 14 10.51 12.91 43.47
C VAL A 14 10.93 11.48 43.80
N ASP A 15 11.56 11.35 44.97
CA ASP A 15 11.61 10.13 45.74
C ASP A 15 10.30 9.97 46.52
N GLY A 16 9.79 8.74 46.61
CA GLY A 16 8.44 8.47 47.11
C GLY A 16 8.09 7.00 47.29
N SER A 17 9.03 6.25 47.86
CA SER A 17 8.80 5.18 48.85
C SER A 17 7.80 4.05 48.56
N ALA A 18 8.36 2.89 48.23
CA ALA A 18 7.97 1.65 48.90
C ALA A 18 8.74 1.56 50.23
N ASP A 19 8.07 1.29 51.36
CA ASP A 19 8.50 0.30 52.38
C ASP A 19 7.45 0.13 53.51
N PRO A 20 7.62 -0.76 54.51
CA PRO A 20 6.58 -1.65 55.00
C PRO A 20 6.30 -1.37 56.49
N GLY A 21 5.67 -2.31 57.19
CA GLY A 21 5.83 -2.39 58.65
C GLY A 21 4.94 -1.42 59.44
N GLY A 22 3.66 -1.75 59.52
CA GLY A 22 2.85 -1.30 60.65
C GLY A 22 3.42 -1.85 61.95
N THR A 23 4.02 -0.97 62.75
CA THR A 23 4.37 -1.25 64.15
C THR A 23 3.25 -0.71 65.03
N GLU A 24 2.83 -1.57 65.96
CA GLU A 24 1.90 -1.34 67.05
C GLU A 24 2.04 0.03 67.73
N GLN A 25 0.88 0.66 68.01
CA GLN A 25 0.69 1.44 69.23
C GLN A 25 -0.81 1.48 69.58
N ASN A 26 -1.13 0.81 70.68
CA ASN A 26 -2.40 0.81 71.39
C ASN A 26 -2.74 2.22 71.94
N PRO A 27 -4.02 2.60 71.96
CA PRO A 27 -4.57 3.33 73.08
C PRO A 27 -5.66 2.48 73.73
N SER A 28 -5.40 2.04 74.95
CA SER A 28 -6.37 1.48 75.87
C SER A 28 -7.54 2.45 76.02
N THR A 29 -8.73 2.01 75.65
CA THR A 29 -9.99 2.60 76.14
C THR A 29 -10.79 1.46 76.77
N GLU A 30 -11.08 1.63 78.06
CA GLU A 30 -11.95 0.80 78.89
C GLU A 30 -13.23 0.38 78.16
N ASN A 31 -13.50 -0.93 78.14
CA ASN A 31 -14.79 -1.49 77.78
C ASN A 31 -15.72 -1.47 79.02
N ASP A 32 -16.83 -0.77 78.88
CA ASP A 32 -18.04 -0.90 79.70
C ASP A 32 -18.84 -2.12 79.18
N PRO A 33 -19.38 -3.04 80.00
CA PRO A 33 -19.84 -4.34 79.52
C PRO A 33 -21.36 -4.49 79.62
N GLU A 34 -22.16 -3.91 78.73
CA GLU A 34 -23.59 -4.27 78.64
C GLU A 34 -24.08 -4.32 77.19
N ASP A 35 -24.82 -5.39 76.89
CA ASP A 35 -25.62 -5.68 75.69
C ASP A 35 -24.90 -6.16 74.40
N GLU A 36 -24.22 -7.30 74.49
CA GLU A 36 -24.11 -8.20 73.32
C GLU A 36 -25.35 -9.10 73.26
N GLU A 37 -26.20 -8.89 72.26
CA GLU A 37 -27.18 -9.90 71.82
C GLU A 37 -26.46 -11.24 71.70
N PRO A 38 -26.94 -12.33 72.35
CA PRO A 38 -26.24 -13.60 72.32
C PRO A 38 -26.16 -14.06 70.86
N LEU A 39 -24.94 -14.01 70.32
CA LEU A 39 -24.61 -14.56 69.02
C LEU A 39 -25.24 -15.95 68.96
N PRO A 40 -26.00 -16.31 67.90
CA PRO A 40 -26.60 -17.63 67.81
C PRO A 40 -25.50 -18.68 67.87
N LEU A 41 -25.34 -19.28 69.05
CA LEU A 41 -24.32 -20.27 69.32
C LEU A 41 -24.72 -21.53 68.59
N LEU A 42 -23.88 -21.93 67.63
CA LEU A 42 -23.98 -23.23 66.99
C LEU A 42 -24.02 -24.31 68.08
N ALA A 43 -25.04 -25.15 68.05
CA ALA A 43 -25.11 -26.29 68.96
C ALA A 43 -23.82 -27.10 68.79
N PRO A 44 -23.12 -27.46 69.89
CA PRO A 44 -21.81 -28.13 69.82
C PRO A 44 -21.85 -29.48 69.07
N GLU A 45 -23.05 -30.02 68.89
CA GLU A 45 -23.34 -31.25 68.16
C GLU A 45 -23.34 -31.07 66.62
N LEU A 46 -23.54 -29.84 66.14
CA LEU A 46 -23.54 -29.45 64.72
C LEU A 46 -22.18 -28.87 64.26
N LEU A 47 -21.30 -28.51 65.21
CA LEU A 47 -19.93 -28.05 64.92
C LEU A 47 -19.13 -28.98 63.98
N PRO A 48 -19.09 -30.32 64.17
CA PRO A 48 -18.34 -31.18 63.26
C PRO A 48 -18.88 -31.13 61.82
N GLU A 49 -20.19 -31.02 61.65
CA GLU A 49 -20.85 -30.97 60.33
C GLU A 49 -20.50 -29.67 59.60
N VAL A 50 -20.63 -28.53 60.28
CA VAL A 50 -20.26 -27.21 59.72
C VAL A 50 -18.77 -27.13 59.41
N VAL A 51 -17.90 -27.70 60.25
CA VAL A 51 -16.45 -27.76 59.98
C VAL A 51 -16.16 -28.63 58.75
N THR A 52 -16.87 -29.75 58.57
CA THR A 52 -16.71 -30.58 57.37
C THR A 52 -17.23 -29.91 56.10
N GLU A 53 -18.33 -29.17 56.18
CA GLU A 53 -18.90 -28.42 55.05
C GLU A 53 -17.99 -27.24 54.67
N LEU A 54 -17.43 -26.54 55.66
CA LEU A 54 -16.45 -25.47 55.44
C LEU A 54 -15.15 -26.02 54.83
N ALA A 55 -14.68 -27.18 55.29
CA ALA A 55 -13.53 -27.85 54.69
C ALA A 55 -13.81 -28.28 53.23
N SER A 56 -14.99 -28.83 52.97
CA SER A 56 -15.46 -29.20 51.63
C SER A 56 -15.54 -27.99 50.69
N THR A 57 -16.13 -26.88 51.14
CA THR A 57 -16.25 -25.65 50.36
C THR A 57 -14.90 -24.97 50.12
N SER A 58 -14.00 -24.98 51.12
CA SER A 58 -12.61 -24.51 50.96
C SER A 58 -11.88 -25.32 49.89
N GLU A 59 -11.98 -26.65 49.95
CA GLU A 59 -11.37 -27.54 48.97
C GLU A 59 -12.00 -27.37 47.57
N GLN A 60 -13.29 -27.04 47.50
CA GLN A 60 -13.97 -26.70 46.24
C GLN A 60 -13.47 -25.37 45.67
N HIS A 61 -13.29 -24.34 46.49
CA HIS A 61 -12.74 -23.06 46.06
C HIS A 61 -11.29 -23.18 45.60
N GLU A 62 -10.45 -23.96 46.28
CA GLU A 62 -9.07 -24.24 45.84
C GLU A 62 -9.05 -24.91 44.46
N ARG A 63 -9.95 -25.88 44.22
CA ARG A 63 -10.11 -26.50 42.91
C ARG A 63 -10.59 -25.51 41.85
N GLN A 64 -11.48 -24.59 42.20
CA GLN A 64 -11.97 -23.55 41.27
C GLN A 64 -10.87 -22.53 40.94
N LEU A 65 -10.10 -22.10 41.93
CA LEU A 65 -8.96 -21.21 41.75
C LEU A 65 -7.89 -21.86 40.87
N GLY A 66 -7.57 -23.14 41.08
CA GLY A 66 -6.63 -23.87 40.23
C GLY A 66 -7.11 -24.03 38.78
N LYS A 67 -8.42 -24.21 38.57
CA LYS A 67 -9.01 -24.21 37.21
C LYS A 67 -8.93 -22.84 36.56
N LEU A 68 -9.24 -21.77 37.30
CA LEU A 68 -9.20 -20.41 36.78
C LEU A 68 -7.77 -20.02 36.41
N ASP A 69 -6.79 -20.33 37.25
CA ASP A 69 -5.36 -20.11 36.98
C ASP A 69 -4.88 -20.84 35.72
N ALA A 70 -5.29 -22.10 35.55
CA ALA A 70 -5.02 -22.86 34.33
C ALA A 70 -5.65 -22.21 33.08
N THR A 71 -6.87 -21.69 33.19
CA THR A 71 -7.52 -20.98 32.07
C THR A 71 -6.86 -19.64 31.75
N VAL A 72 -6.45 -18.88 32.77
CA VAL A 72 -5.72 -17.61 32.61
C VAL A 72 -4.38 -17.86 31.93
N SER A 73 -3.65 -18.88 32.36
CA SER A 73 -2.38 -19.28 31.73
C SER A 73 -2.56 -19.70 30.26
N ALA A 74 -3.64 -20.42 29.94
CA ALA A 74 -3.95 -20.80 28.57
C ALA A 74 -4.33 -19.57 27.71
N LEU A 75 -5.13 -18.65 28.24
CA LEU A 75 -5.48 -17.41 27.55
C LEU A 75 -4.25 -16.54 27.30
N ASP A 76 -3.35 -16.42 28.28
CA ASP A 76 -2.11 -15.66 28.15
C ASP A 76 -1.24 -16.20 27.02
N GLY A 77 -1.08 -17.53 26.95
CA GLY A 77 -0.40 -18.19 25.83
C GLY A 77 -1.04 -17.86 24.47
N THR A 78 -2.37 -17.90 24.37
CA THR A 78 -3.06 -17.53 23.12
C THR A 78 -2.93 -16.05 22.77
N VAL A 79 -2.90 -15.16 23.76
CA VAL A 79 -2.72 -13.72 23.54
C VAL A 79 -1.30 -13.44 23.05
N THR A 80 -0.29 -14.11 23.62
CA THR A 80 1.09 -13.98 23.14
C THR A 80 1.26 -14.50 21.70
N GLU A 81 0.69 -15.66 21.38
CA GLU A 81 0.74 -16.21 20.01
C GLU A 81 0.03 -15.29 19.00
N GLN A 82 -1.12 -14.75 19.36
CA GLN A 82 -1.84 -13.80 18.50
C GLN A 82 -1.07 -12.49 18.33
N SER A 83 -0.42 -11.99 19.39
CA SER A 83 0.42 -10.80 19.33
C SER A 83 1.60 -11.00 18.36
N ASP A 84 2.30 -12.14 18.47
CA ASP A 84 3.41 -12.49 17.57
C ASP A 84 2.96 -12.60 16.11
N VAL A 85 1.78 -13.18 15.87
CA VAL A 85 1.20 -13.27 14.51
C VAL A 85 0.86 -11.89 13.96
N LEU A 86 0.30 -10.98 14.77
CA LEU A 86 0.01 -9.61 14.34
C LEU A 86 1.28 -8.82 14.05
N GLU A 87 2.34 -9.00 14.83
CA GLU A 87 3.65 -8.38 14.59
C GLU A 87 4.30 -8.88 13.30
N GLN A 88 4.24 -10.20 13.06
CA GLN A 88 4.69 -10.77 11.79
C GLN A 88 3.87 -10.23 10.62
N LEU A 89 2.55 -10.19 10.75
CA LEU A 89 1.68 -9.73 9.69
C LEU A 89 1.93 -8.26 9.36
N THR A 90 2.05 -7.39 10.36
CA THR A 90 2.39 -5.97 10.16
C THR A 90 3.77 -5.79 9.51
N THR A 91 4.77 -6.58 9.90
CA THR A 91 6.09 -6.58 9.25
C THR A 91 6.01 -7.00 7.79
N THR A 92 5.27 -8.06 7.48
CA THR A 92 5.10 -8.52 6.09
C THR A 92 4.32 -7.52 5.24
N PHE A 93 3.29 -6.87 5.79
CA PHE A 93 2.58 -5.81 5.10
C PHE A 93 3.47 -4.60 4.84
N ALA A 94 4.29 -4.16 5.80
CA ALA A 94 5.23 -3.06 5.60
C ALA A 94 6.23 -3.36 4.47
N ALA A 95 6.81 -4.57 4.45
CA ALA A 95 7.71 -4.99 3.37
C ALA A 95 7.01 -5.09 2.01
N PHE A 96 5.74 -5.50 1.99
CA PHE A 96 4.93 -5.55 0.78
C PHE A 96 4.57 -4.16 0.27
N GLU A 97 4.18 -3.24 1.16
CA GLU A 97 3.91 -1.83 0.83
C GLU A 97 5.16 -1.14 0.27
N GLU A 98 6.33 -1.32 0.90
CA GLU A 98 7.59 -0.78 0.38
C GLU A 98 7.89 -1.32 -1.02
N GLY A 99 7.71 -2.63 -1.23
CA GLY A 99 7.86 -3.25 -2.55
C GLY A 99 6.84 -2.78 -3.59
N LEU A 100 5.63 -2.39 -3.19
CA LEU A 100 4.64 -1.79 -4.07
C LEU A 100 4.95 -0.33 -4.39
N ILE A 101 5.39 0.46 -3.40
CA ILE A 101 5.77 1.86 -3.60
C ILE A 101 6.93 1.95 -4.59
N GLU A 102 7.94 1.09 -4.48
CA GLU A 102 9.05 1.06 -5.45
C GLU A 102 8.57 0.66 -6.86
N LYS A 103 7.65 -0.31 -6.96
CA LYS A 103 7.06 -0.71 -8.26
C LYS A 103 6.15 0.34 -8.87
N VAL A 104 5.54 1.20 -8.05
CA VAL A 104 4.64 2.29 -8.45
C VAL A 104 5.35 3.64 -8.31
N ASN A 105 6.67 3.68 -8.46
CA ASN A 105 7.37 4.94 -8.56
C ASN A 105 7.09 5.58 -9.93
N GLN A 106 6.01 6.35 -10.02
CA GLN A 106 5.57 7.05 -11.24
C GLN A 106 6.60 8.07 -11.75
N ALA A 107 7.57 8.47 -10.92
CA ALA A 107 8.63 9.38 -11.32
C ALA A 107 9.79 8.67 -12.05
N LYS A 108 9.87 7.33 -11.99
CA LYS A 108 10.93 6.56 -12.64
C LYS A 108 10.45 6.10 -14.02
N PRO A 109 11.06 6.58 -15.12
CA PRO A 109 10.71 6.13 -16.46
C PRO A 109 10.90 4.62 -16.59
N SER A 110 9.98 3.96 -17.31
CA SER A 110 10.11 2.53 -17.55
C SER A 110 11.30 2.21 -18.47
N ARG A 111 11.78 0.96 -18.46
CA ARG A 111 12.83 0.48 -19.38
C ARG A 111 12.46 0.57 -20.88
N TRP A 112 11.21 0.93 -21.19
CA TRP A 112 10.70 1.10 -22.55
C TRP A 112 10.71 2.58 -22.99
N ALA A 113 11.01 3.51 -22.08
CA ALA A 113 10.99 4.94 -22.34
C ALA A 113 12.32 5.38 -22.98
N TRP A 114 12.41 5.30 -24.31
CA TRP A 114 13.63 5.54 -25.10
C TRP A 114 14.42 6.80 -24.73
N GLY A 115 13.73 7.92 -24.45
CA GLY A 115 14.36 9.19 -24.10
C GLY A 115 15.14 9.21 -22.78
N TRP A 116 14.93 8.22 -21.91
CA TRP A 116 15.55 8.15 -20.57
C TRP A 116 16.50 6.97 -20.39
N LEU A 117 16.74 6.19 -21.45
CA LEU A 117 17.62 5.03 -21.38
C LEU A 117 19.09 5.46 -21.35
N THR A 118 19.89 4.77 -20.54
CA THR A 118 21.34 4.81 -20.68
C THR A 118 21.78 4.18 -22.01
N GLN A 119 23.04 4.41 -22.39
CA GLN A 119 23.58 3.86 -23.64
C GLN A 119 23.49 2.33 -23.71
N ASP A 120 23.74 1.65 -22.59
CA ASP A 120 23.71 0.19 -22.52
C ASP A 120 22.27 -0.35 -22.54
N GLU A 121 21.35 0.31 -21.83
CA GLU A 121 19.91 -0.04 -21.88
C GLU A 121 19.33 0.17 -23.27
N ALA A 122 19.63 1.29 -23.92
CA ALA A 122 19.20 1.55 -25.28
C ALA A 122 19.76 0.52 -26.25
N ARG A 123 21.04 0.14 -26.11
CA ARG A 123 21.66 -0.91 -26.94
C ARG A 123 20.96 -2.26 -26.77
N ALA A 124 20.64 -2.65 -25.55
CA ALA A 124 19.91 -3.87 -25.26
C ALA A 124 18.51 -3.83 -25.89
N LEU A 125 17.76 -2.74 -25.66
CA LEU A 125 16.41 -2.60 -26.18
C LEU A 125 16.38 -2.57 -27.71
N TRP A 126 17.35 -1.92 -28.37
CA TRP A 126 17.49 -1.96 -29.83
C TRP A 126 17.65 -3.39 -30.36
N GLY A 127 18.46 -4.20 -29.69
CA GLY A 127 18.66 -5.60 -30.04
C GLY A 127 17.38 -6.43 -29.90
N GLU A 128 16.68 -6.26 -28.78
CA GLU A 128 15.41 -6.93 -28.50
C GLU A 128 14.31 -6.54 -29.49
N THR A 129 14.11 -5.23 -29.71
CA THR A 129 13.10 -4.71 -30.65
C THR A 129 13.41 -5.16 -32.08
N ARG A 130 14.67 -5.13 -32.52
CA ARG A 130 15.05 -5.65 -33.84
C ARG A 130 14.70 -7.13 -33.98
N TRP A 131 15.09 -7.96 -33.02
CA TRP A 131 14.77 -9.38 -33.04
C TRP A 131 13.26 -9.61 -33.13
N PHE A 132 12.49 -8.86 -32.33
CA PHE A 132 11.04 -8.96 -32.33
C PHE A 132 10.44 -8.57 -33.69
N VAL A 133 10.90 -7.47 -34.29
CA VAL A 133 10.42 -7.01 -35.60
C VAL A 133 10.72 -8.04 -36.70
N ASP A 134 11.93 -8.61 -36.71
CA ASP A 134 12.32 -9.63 -37.67
C ASP A 134 11.45 -10.90 -37.51
N TRP A 135 11.25 -11.36 -36.27
CA TRP A 135 10.33 -12.47 -35.96
C TRP A 135 8.88 -12.16 -36.38
N PHE A 136 8.44 -10.93 -36.10
CA PHE A 136 7.08 -10.48 -36.33
C PHE A 136 6.75 -10.45 -37.82
N ILE A 137 7.63 -9.84 -38.63
CA ILE A 137 7.47 -9.79 -40.09
C ILE A 137 7.48 -11.20 -40.70
N GLY A 138 8.34 -12.10 -40.19
CA GLY A 138 8.37 -13.49 -40.64
C GLY A 138 7.11 -14.28 -40.27
N ARG A 139 6.47 -13.94 -39.14
CA ARG A 139 5.28 -14.63 -38.64
C ARG A 139 3.97 -14.14 -39.25
N TYR A 140 3.87 -12.85 -39.57
CA TYR A 140 2.65 -12.22 -40.06
C TYR A 140 2.85 -11.75 -41.50
N PRO A 141 2.20 -12.39 -42.49
CA PRO A 141 2.27 -11.94 -43.87
C PRO A 141 1.44 -10.66 -44.05
N LEU A 142 2.08 -9.52 -43.79
CA LEU A 142 1.49 -8.18 -43.91
C LEU A 142 1.30 -7.81 -45.39
N THR A 143 0.16 -7.19 -45.72
CA THR A 143 -0.05 -6.64 -47.06
C THR A 143 0.86 -5.43 -47.29
N SER A 144 1.12 -5.06 -48.54
CA SER A 144 1.98 -3.92 -48.89
C SER A 144 1.51 -2.58 -48.29
N ALA A 145 0.21 -2.44 -48.05
CA ALA A 145 -0.38 -1.27 -47.40
C ALA A 145 0.14 -1.08 -45.97
N VAL A 146 0.22 -2.19 -45.22
CA VAL A 146 0.61 -2.21 -43.80
C VAL A 146 2.01 -2.80 -43.55
N SER A 147 2.79 -3.00 -44.61
CA SER A 147 4.15 -3.54 -44.50
C SER A 147 5.09 -2.57 -43.80
N ILE A 148 5.96 -3.14 -42.96
CA ILE A 148 7.02 -2.44 -42.24
C ILE A 148 8.26 -2.39 -43.16
N PRO A 149 8.77 -1.20 -43.51
CA PRO A 149 9.96 -1.10 -44.36
C PRO A 149 11.25 -1.43 -43.57
N PRO A 150 12.34 -1.84 -44.25
CA PRO A 150 13.61 -2.16 -43.59
C PRO A 150 14.26 -0.94 -42.89
N CYS A 151 13.85 0.28 -43.24
CA CYS A 151 14.32 1.51 -42.61
C CYS A 151 13.54 1.89 -41.33
N TRP A 152 12.63 1.06 -40.82
CA TRP A 152 11.76 1.38 -39.66
C TRP A 152 12.52 1.98 -38.47
N TYR A 153 13.75 1.52 -38.19
CA TYR A 153 14.59 2.00 -37.07
C TYR A 153 14.99 3.47 -37.18
N ARG A 154 14.81 4.10 -38.35
CA ARG A 154 15.04 5.52 -38.60
C ARG A 154 13.79 6.39 -38.40
N HIS A 155 12.65 5.78 -38.10
CA HIS A 155 11.39 6.46 -37.86
C HIS A 155 11.05 6.36 -36.37
N THR A 156 11.23 7.44 -35.62
CA THR A 156 11.04 7.46 -34.15
C THR A 156 9.67 6.93 -33.73
N VAL A 157 8.60 7.38 -34.40
CA VAL A 157 7.22 6.88 -34.18
C VAL A 157 7.13 5.37 -34.38
N ALA A 158 7.87 4.80 -35.33
CA ALA A 158 7.89 3.36 -35.53
C ALA A 158 8.65 2.64 -34.43
N VAL A 159 9.76 3.21 -33.96
CA VAL A 159 10.59 2.64 -32.91
C VAL A 159 9.80 2.55 -31.60
N ASP A 160 9.10 3.62 -31.24
CA ASP A 160 8.25 3.66 -30.03
C ASP A 160 7.12 2.64 -30.13
N GLU A 161 6.31 2.72 -31.19
CA GLU A 161 5.12 1.88 -31.35
C GLU A 161 5.48 0.38 -31.49
N LEU A 162 6.56 0.02 -32.18
CA LEU A 162 7.02 -1.37 -32.28
C LEU A 162 7.58 -1.89 -30.94
N SER A 163 8.23 -1.01 -30.16
CA SER A 163 8.71 -1.36 -28.82
C SER A 163 7.54 -1.55 -27.85
N ASP A 164 6.48 -0.77 -27.97
CA ASP A 164 5.25 -0.91 -27.17
C ASP A 164 4.52 -2.22 -27.49
N VAL A 165 4.38 -2.56 -28.78
CA VAL A 165 3.79 -3.84 -29.20
C VAL A 165 4.63 -5.02 -28.69
N TYR A 166 5.96 -4.89 -28.71
CA TYR A 166 6.87 -5.88 -28.14
C TYR A 166 6.72 -6.01 -26.61
N ALA A 167 6.61 -4.89 -25.90
CA ALA A 167 6.38 -4.88 -24.45
C ALA A 167 5.07 -5.60 -24.09
N ALA A 168 3.99 -5.28 -24.80
CA ALA A 168 2.70 -5.94 -24.62
C ALA A 168 2.75 -7.43 -25.01
N TRP A 169 3.56 -7.80 -26.00
CA TRP A 169 3.78 -9.21 -26.35
C TRP A 169 4.47 -9.96 -25.21
N ARG A 170 5.51 -9.36 -24.61
CA ARG A 170 6.21 -9.95 -23.46
C ARG A 170 5.30 -10.13 -22.27
N GLU A 171 4.46 -9.14 -21.96
CA GLU A 171 3.47 -9.25 -20.89
C GLU A 171 2.51 -10.42 -21.15
N ALA A 172 2.04 -10.56 -22.39
CA ALA A 172 1.06 -11.58 -22.76
C ALA A 172 1.64 -13.00 -22.81
N TYR A 173 2.92 -13.17 -23.14
CA TYR A 173 3.51 -14.48 -23.47
C TYR A 173 4.72 -14.89 -22.62
N CYS A 174 5.26 -14.02 -21.76
CA CYS A 174 6.37 -14.34 -20.87
C CYS A 174 5.92 -14.42 -19.40
N GLY A 175 6.62 -15.21 -18.59
CA GLY A 175 6.46 -15.23 -17.13
C GLY A 175 5.48 -16.27 -16.57
N THR A 176 4.62 -16.86 -17.39
CA THR A 176 3.71 -17.95 -16.97
C THR A 176 3.49 -18.95 -18.10
N SER A 177 3.34 -20.23 -17.75
CA SER A 177 2.94 -21.30 -18.69
C SER A 177 1.43 -21.44 -18.82
N ARG A 178 0.65 -20.76 -17.97
CA ARG A 178 -0.81 -20.81 -18.01
C ARG A 178 -1.36 -19.83 -19.04
N PRO A 179 -2.40 -20.22 -19.81
CA PRO A 179 -3.09 -19.28 -20.71
C PRO A 179 -3.68 -18.11 -19.94
N THR A 180 -3.53 -16.88 -20.47
CA THR A 180 -4.08 -15.65 -19.90
C THR A 180 -4.95 -14.91 -20.91
N THR A 181 -5.84 -14.05 -20.43
CA THR A 181 -6.63 -13.16 -21.30
C THR A 181 -5.76 -12.11 -22.00
N ALA A 182 -4.61 -11.75 -21.41
CA ALA A 182 -3.62 -10.85 -22.00
C ALA A 182 -3.13 -11.35 -23.36
N MET A 183 -3.07 -12.67 -23.55
CA MET A 183 -2.86 -13.28 -24.85
C MET A 183 -3.88 -12.73 -25.85
N ILE A 184 -5.18 -13.05 -25.73
CA ILE A 184 -6.15 -12.66 -26.77
C ILE A 184 -6.24 -11.15 -26.94
N ALA A 185 -6.16 -10.40 -25.84
CA ALA A 185 -6.09 -8.95 -25.86
C ALA A 185 -4.90 -8.42 -26.68
N TRP A 186 -3.73 -9.06 -26.61
CA TRP A 186 -2.57 -8.65 -27.41
C TRP A 186 -2.84 -8.67 -28.91
N ARG A 187 -3.57 -9.67 -29.41
CA ARG A 187 -3.89 -9.73 -30.84
C ARG A 187 -4.95 -8.71 -31.21
N ASP A 188 -6.02 -8.67 -30.43
CA ASP A 188 -7.24 -7.94 -30.79
C ASP A 188 -7.10 -6.42 -30.53
N ARG A 189 -6.53 -6.05 -29.39
CA ARG A 189 -6.47 -4.66 -28.92
C ARG A 189 -5.15 -3.95 -29.20
N TRP A 190 -4.04 -4.69 -29.23
CA TRP A 190 -2.71 -4.08 -29.32
C TRP A 190 -2.12 -4.22 -30.73
N LEU A 191 -2.07 -5.46 -31.26
CA LEU A 191 -1.37 -5.74 -32.49
C LEU A 191 -1.96 -5.06 -33.73
N TRP A 192 -3.20 -5.39 -34.09
CA TRP A 192 -3.81 -4.87 -35.33
C TRP A 192 -3.99 -3.35 -35.33
N PRO A 193 -4.41 -2.72 -34.21
CA PRO A 193 -4.44 -1.27 -34.12
C PRO A 193 -3.06 -0.62 -34.29
N ALA A 194 -2.00 -1.19 -33.70
CA ALA A 194 -0.65 -0.65 -33.83
C ALA A 194 -0.14 -0.70 -35.27
N ILE A 195 -0.34 -1.82 -35.98
CA ILE A 195 0.00 -1.94 -37.41
C ILE A 195 -0.72 -0.87 -38.25
N THR A 196 -2.00 -0.62 -37.94
CA THR A 196 -2.79 0.40 -38.63
C THR A 196 -2.26 1.80 -38.36
N ARG A 197 -1.93 2.12 -37.10
CA ARG A 197 -1.30 3.40 -36.71
C ARG A 197 0.05 3.59 -37.37
N LEU A 198 0.91 2.57 -37.38
CA LEU A 198 2.21 2.59 -38.04
C LEU A 198 2.09 2.97 -39.52
N ALA A 199 1.18 2.31 -40.24
CA ALA A 199 0.95 2.59 -41.65
C ALA A 199 0.49 4.04 -41.91
N ALA A 200 -0.26 4.63 -40.98
CA ALA A 200 -0.78 5.99 -41.07
C ALA A 200 0.20 7.07 -40.60
N HIS A 201 0.96 6.83 -39.53
CA HIS A 201 1.65 7.86 -38.77
C HIS A 201 3.18 7.76 -38.76
N ALA A 202 3.78 6.61 -39.11
CA ALA A 202 5.24 6.46 -39.11
C ALA A 202 5.96 7.24 -40.24
N ASN A 203 5.21 7.92 -41.12
CA ASN A 203 5.72 8.80 -42.18
C ASN A 203 6.73 8.13 -43.14
N TRP A 204 6.66 6.81 -43.32
CA TRP A 204 7.57 6.04 -44.19
C TRP A 204 7.02 5.78 -45.60
N ARG A 205 5.91 6.43 -45.98
CA ARG A 205 5.26 6.21 -47.29
C ARG A 205 6.23 6.51 -48.44
N GLU A 206 6.88 7.66 -48.38
CA GLU A 206 7.90 8.08 -49.35
C GLU A 206 9.07 7.11 -49.38
N CYS A 207 9.44 6.51 -48.24
CA CYS A 207 10.49 5.48 -48.19
C CYS A 207 10.09 4.23 -48.97
N LYS A 208 8.82 3.83 -48.90
CA LYS A 208 8.29 2.68 -49.64
C LYS A 208 8.17 2.98 -51.14
N GLU A 209 7.69 4.16 -51.50
CA GLU A 209 7.49 4.58 -52.89
C GLU A 209 8.81 4.77 -53.63
N ASN A 210 9.78 5.45 -53.00
CA ASN A 210 11.09 5.75 -53.61
C ASN A 210 12.12 4.64 -53.41
N ARG A 211 11.81 3.61 -52.61
CA ARG A 211 12.74 2.54 -52.19
C ARG A 211 14.03 3.05 -51.56
N GLN A 212 13.99 4.25 -50.98
CA GLN A 212 15.11 4.93 -50.35
C GLN A 212 14.63 5.67 -49.11
N HIS A 213 15.41 5.64 -48.03
CA HIS A 213 15.07 6.34 -46.79
C HIS A 213 14.98 7.86 -46.99
N VAL A 214 13.96 8.46 -46.40
CA VAL A 214 13.75 9.91 -46.32
C VAL A 214 13.65 10.28 -44.85
N GLU A 215 14.48 11.23 -44.41
CA GLU A 215 14.52 11.62 -42.99
C GLU A 215 13.20 12.29 -42.57
N PRO A 216 12.54 11.79 -41.50
CA PRO A 216 11.35 12.44 -40.97
C PRO A 216 11.70 13.82 -40.39
N SER A 217 10.94 14.85 -40.78
CA SER A 217 11.00 16.17 -40.15
C SER A 217 9.78 16.41 -39.27
N ALA A 218 9.99 16.99 -38.09
CA ALA A 218 8.88 17.53 -37.30
C ALA A 218 8.15 18.58 -38.14
N ARG A 219 6.82 18.44 -38.25
CA ARG A 219 5.96 19.39 -38.99
C ARG A 219 5.39 20.49 -38.10
N GLN A 220 5.64 20.41 -36.80
CA GLN A 220 5.10 21.31 -35.79
C GLN A 220 6.24 22.05 -35.12
N ASP A 221 5.99 23.32 -34.82
CA ASP A 221 6.87 24.12 -34.00
C ASP A 221 6.71 23.71 -32.53
N LEU A 222 7.76 23.95 -31.74
CA LEU A 222 7.71 23.78 -30.30
C LEU A 222 6.78 24.83 -29.67
N THR A 223 6.37 24.58 -28.43
CA THR A 223 5.65 25.57 -27.62
C THR A 223 6.38 26.90 -27.65
N ASP A 224 5.64 27.98 -27.91
CA ASP A 224 6.19 29.32 -27.99
C ASP A 224 6.73 29.78 -26.63
N PRO A 225 7.69 30.73 -26.60
CA PRO A 225 8.34 31.17 -25.38
C PRO A 225 7.40 31.93 -24.42
N ASP A 226 6.22 32.34 -24.86
CA ASP A 226 5.27 33.13 -24.06
C ASP A 226 4.43 32.25 -23.11
N PHE A 227 4.60 30.92 -23.17
CA PHE A 227 3.86 29.95 -22.36
C PHE A 227 3.90 30.26 -20.85
N GLU A 228 5.08 30.49 -20.28
CA GLU A 228 5.22 30.73 -18.84
C GLU A 228 4.50 32.01 -18.42
N GLN A 229 4.59 33.07 -19.24
CA GLN A 229 3.89 34.33 -18.98
C GLN A 229 2.37 34.13 -19.02
N PHE A 230 1.87 33.36 -20.00
CA PHE A 230 0.44 33.04 -20.07
C PHE A 230 -0.02 32.27 -18.84
N VAL A 231 0.77 31.31 -18.35
CA VAL A 231 0.46 30.52 -17.15
C VAL A 231 0.40 31.42 -15.91
N ASP A 232 1.38 32.29 -15.72
CA ASP A 232 1.40 33.24 -14.59
C ASP A 232 0.17 34.17 -14.61
N ASP A 233 -0.15 34.72 -15.78
CA ASP A 233 -1.31 35.59 -15.98
C ASP A 233 -2.64 34.86 -15.75
N ASP A 234 -2.73 33.58 -16.09
CA ASP A 234 -3.91 32.73 -15.83
C ASP A 234 -4.04 32.40 -14.34
N ILE A 235 -2.95 32.00 -13.68
CA ILE A 235 -2.91 31.71 -12.24
C ILE A 235 -3.33 32.93 -11.43
N ALA A 236 -2.82 34.12 -11.77
CA ALA A 236 -3.15 35.37 -11.08
C ALA A 236 -4.64 35.74 -11.13
N LYS A 237 -5.39 35.24 -12.13
CA LYS A 237 -6.84 35.48 -12.29
C LYS A 237 -7.71 34.46 -11.56
N ARG A 238 -7.14 33.35 -11.09
CA ARG A 238 -7.90 32.27 -10.45
C ARG A 238 -8.20 32.60 -8.98
N PRO A 239 -9.38 32.23 -8.46
CA PRO A 239 -9.67 32.38 -7.04
C PRO A 239 -8.81 31.42 -6.22
N GLU A 240 -8.23 31.90 -5.12
CA GLU A 240 -7.43 31.08 -4.18
C GLU A 240 -8.26 29.97 -3.51
N VAL A 241 -9.57 30.20 -3.38
CA VAL A 241 -10.49 29.27 -2.74
C VAL A 241 -11.43 28.69 -3.79
N ARG A 242 -11.53 27.36 -3.82
CA ARG A 242 -12.51 26.65 -4.64
C ARG A 242 -13.92 27.15 -4.29
N THR A 243 -14.61 27.74 -5.27
CA THR A 243 -16.04 28.08 -5.14
C THR A 243 -16.83 26.80 -4.86
N LYS A 244 -17.53 26.78 -3.71
CA LYS A 244 -18.31 25.62 -3.25
C LYS A 244 -19.60 25.43 -4.03
N ASP A 245 -20.07 26.48 -4.68
CA ASP A 245 -21.36 26.50 -5.35
C ASP A 245 -21.18 26.46 -6.86
N MET A 246 -21.79 25.46 -7.51
CA MET A 246 -21.97 25.50 -8.95
C MET A 246 -23.01 26.57 -9.29
N PRO A 247 -22.84 27.31 -10.40
CA PRO A 247 -23.70 28.44 -10.75
C PRO A 247 -25.12 28.05 -11.20
N TRP A 248 -25.48 26.77 -11.20
CA TRP A 248 -26.84 26.31 -11.49
C TRP A 248 -27.47 25.64 -10.27
N PRO A 249 -28.78 25.86 -10.03
CA PRO A 249 -29.46 25.29 -8.87
C PRO A 249 -29.51 23.77 -8.98
N ILE A 250 -28.92 23.08 -8.01
CA ILE A 250 -29.16 21.65 -7.79
C ILE A 250 -30.60 21.54 -7.30
N LYS A 251 -31.50 21.00 -8.13
CA LYS A 251 -32.84 20.62 -7.67
C LYS A 251 -32.66 19.48 -6.67
N THR A 252 -32.65 19.81 -5.38
CA THR A 252 -32.89 18.82 -4.34
C THR A 252 -34.36 18.46 -4.45
N ASP A 253 -34.67 17.35 -5.13
CA ASP A 253 -36.00 16.75 -5.07
C ASP A 253 -36.23 16.28 -3.63
N SER A 254 -36.73 17.19 -2.80
CA SER A 254 -37.25 16.88 -1.47
C SER A 254 -38.52 16.04 -1.71
N PRO A 255 -38.64 14.82 -1.15
CA PRO A 255 -39.80 13.99 -1.38
C PRO A 255 -40.98 14.61 -0.61
N ALA A 256 -41.70 15.50 -1.28
CA ALA A 256 -42.97 16.00 -0.79
C ALA A 256 -43.93 14.82 -0.59
N GLY A 257 -44.58 14.83 0.58
CA GLY A 257 -45.32 13.71 1.14
C GLY A 257 -46.28 13.05 0.17
N ARG A 258 -46.22 11.72 0.12
CA ARG A 258 -47.41 10.91 -0.16
C ARG A 258 -48.31 10.99 1.07
N THR A 259 -49.24 11.94 1.07
CA THR A 259 -50.43 11.88 1.92
C THR A 259 -51.45 10.96 1.26
N ALA A 260 -51.81 9.93 2.03
CA ALA A 260 -53.05 9.14 2.06
C ALA A 260 -53.68 8.68 0.73
#